data_AF-A0A936PN28-F1
#
_entry.id   AF-A0A936PN28-F1
#
_cell.length_a   1.000
_cell.length_b   1.000
_cell.length_c   1.000
_cell.angle_alpha   90.00
_cell.angle_beta   90.00
_cell.angle_gamma   90.00
#
_symmetry.space_group_name_H-M   'P 1'
#
loop_
_entity.id
_entity.type
_entity.pdbx_description
1 polymer ?
#
loop_
_entity_poly.entity_id
_entity_poly.type
_entity_poly.pdbx_seq_one_letter_code
_entity_poly.pdbx_strand_id
1 'polypeptide(L)' 'MTCTQTIEINDNIAPVFEPAPSNTSYQCIADVPGPGYLGWTDNCSGSGEVAGVDQVSGQVAI' A
#
# COMPACT_ATOMS: atom_id res chain seq x y z
N MET A 1 -5.37 -36.04 31.11
CA MET A 1 -4.75 -36.45 29.83
C MET A 1 -4.99 -35.32 28.85
N THR A 2 -3.92 -34.66 28.40
CA THR A 2 -4.00 -33.52 27.47
C THR A 2 -3.31 -33.93 26.18
N CYS A 3 -4.04 -33.89 25.07
CA CYS A 3 -3.46 -34.05 23.74
C CYS A 3 -3.19 -32.65 23.18
N THR A 4 -2.02 -32.48 22.58
CA THR A 4 -1.67 -31.30 21.80
C THR A 4 -1.83 -31.61 20.32
N GLN A 5 -2.44 -30.70 19.57
CA GLN A 5 -2.51 -30.76 18.12
C GLN A 5 -1.85 -29.50 17.55
N THR A 6 -0.92 -29.70 16.63
CA THR A 6 -0.29 -28.63 15.87
C THR A 6 -0.99 -28.54 14.52
N ILE A 7 -1.44 -27.35 14.16
CA ILE A 7 -2.05 -27.04 12.86
C ILE A 7 -1.16 -25.99 12.21
N GLU A 8 -0.73 -26.24 10.97
CA GLU A 8 0.07 -25.33 10.17
C GLU A 8 -0.79 -24.76 9.04
N ILE A 9 -0.75 -23.45 8.87
CA ILE A 9 -1.44 -22.73 7.79
C ILE A 9 -0.37 -22.16 6.87
N ASN A 10 -0.39 -22.59 5.61
CA ASN A 10 0.48 -22.05 4.57
C ASN A 10 -0.23 -20.91 3.84
N ASP A 11 0.29 -19.70 3.98
CA ASP A 11 -0.21 -18.54 3.24
C ASP A 11 0.53 -18.41 1.91
N ASN A 12 -0.20 -18.50 0.80
CA ASN A 12 0.34 -18.45 -0.56
C ASN A 12 -0.44 -17.51 -1.48
N ILE A 13 -1.35 -16.73 -0.92
CA ILE A 13 -2.14 -15.74 -1.66
C ILE A 13 -1.54 -14.38 -1.35
N ALA A 14 -1.35 -13.56 -2.39
CA ALA A 14 -0.85 -12.21 -2.20
C ALA A 14 -2.00 -11.26 -1.80
N PRO A 15 -1.71 -10.23 -1.00
CA PRO A 15 -2.68 -9.19 -0.69
C PRO A 15 -3.21 -8.48 -1.94
N VAL A 16 -4.47 -8.05 -1.88
CA VAL A 16 -5.13 -7.27 -2.92
C VAL A 16 -5.21 -5.81 -2.48
N PHE A 17 -4.65 -4.92 -3.30
CA PHE A 17 -4.75 -3.48 -3.09
C PHE A 17 -6.09 -2.92 -3.57
N GLU A 18 -6.57 -1.90 -2.88
CA GLU A 18 -7.66 -1.05 -3.35
C GLU A 18 -7.24 -0.29 -4.63
N PRO A 19 -8.21 0.21 -5.42
CA PRO A 19 -7.90 1.03 -6.58
C PRO A 19 -7.03 2.24 -6.21
N ALA A 20 -5.87 2.35 -6.88
CA ALA A 20 -4.99 3.49 -6.68
C ALA A 20 -5.71 4.81 -7.07
N PRO A 21 -5.46 5.91 -6.34
CA PRO A 21 -5.95 7.23 -6.73
C PRO A 21 -5.51 7.62 -8.13
N SER A 22 -6.31 8.44 -8.82
CA SER A 22 -5.92 8.98 -10.12
C SER A 22 -4.78 9.99 -10.00
N ASN A 23 -3.92 10.03 -11.02
CA ASN A 23 -2.84 11.02 -11.11
C ASN A 23 -3.41 12.45 -11.04
N THR A 24 -2.74 13.32 -10.28
CA THR A 24 -3.05 14.75 -10.19
C THR A 24 -1.83 15.54 -10.63
N SER A 25 -2.04 16.68 -11.30
CA SER A 25 -0.97 17.58 -11.73
C SER A 25 -1.06 18.91 -10.98
N TYR A 26 0.09 19.37 -10.51
CA TYR A 26 0.25 20.63 -9.81
C TYR A 26 1.25 21.51 -10.57
N GLN A 27 1.08 22.83 -10.50
CA GLN A 27 1.99 23.77 -11.15
C GLN A 27 3.24 24.04 -10.30
N CYS A 28 3.11 24.00 -8.98
CA CYS A 28 4.21 24.25 -8.04
C CYS A 28 4.39 23.06 -7.09
N ILE A 29 5.65 22.81 -6.69
CA ILE A 29 5.96 21.78 -5.68
C ILE A 29 5.28 22.05 -4.33
N ALA A 30 5.08 23.32 -3.99
CA ALA A 30 4.38 23.73 -2.77
C ALA A 30 2.89 23.36 -2.76
N ASP A 31 2.30 23.08 -3.92
CA ASP A 31 0.89 22.68 -4.04
C ASP A 31 0.71 21.16 -4.00
N VAL A 32 1.80 20.39 -4.08
CA VAL A 32 1.77 18.93 -4.00
C VAL A 32 1.48 18.54 -2.54
N PRO A 33 0.32 17.93 -2.24
CA PRO A 33 0.05 17.41 -0.91
C PRO A 33 1.03 16.27 -0.60
N GLY A 34 1.23 15.99 0.69
CA GLY A 34 2.04 14.83 1.09
C GLY A 34 1.45 13.51 0.56
N PRO A 35 2.28 12.44 0.53
CA PRO A 35 1.86 11.16 0.00
C PRO A 35 0.65 10.61 0.77
N GLY A 36 -0.35 10.15 0.01
CA GLY A 36 -1.51 9.46 0.55
C GLY A 36 -1.21 8.03 1.01
N TYR A 37 -2.22 7.34 1.51
CA TYR A 37 -2.13 5.92 1.87
C TYR A 37 -3.01 5.09 0.94
N LEU A 38 -2.52 3.89 0.58
CA LEU A 38 -3.28 2.90 -0.19
C LEU A 38 -3.61 1.70 0.69
N GLY A 39 -4.90 1.37 0.77
CA GLY A 39 -5.40 0.22 1.51
C GLY A 39 -5.16 -1.10 0.78
N TRP A 40 -5.04 -2.18 1.54
CA TRP A 40 -4.99 -3.55 1.03
C TRP A 40 -5.69 -4.53 1.97
N THR A 41 -6.14 -5.65 1.41
CA THR A 41 -6.77 -6.75 2.14
C THR A 41 -6.17 -8.10 1.74
N ASP A 42 -6.16 -9.04 2.68
CA ASP A 42 -5.57 -10.36 2.54
C ASP A 42 -6.38 -11.40 3.35
N ASN A 43 -6.42 -12.64 2.87
CA ASN A 43 -7.22 -13.70 3.47
C ASN A 43 -6.63 -14.30 4.76
N CYS A 44 -5.33 -14.13 4.99
CA CYS A 44 -4.63 -14.68 6.17
C CYS A 44 -4.01 -13.59 7.04
N SER A 45 -3.54 -12.51 6.42
CA SER A 45 -2.86 -11.39 7.08
C SER A 45 -3.80 -10.24 7.49
N GLY A 46 -5.07 -10.27 7.06
CA GLY A 46 -6.06 -9.25 7.41
C GLY A 46 -6.01 -8.04 6.47
N SER A 47 -6.01 -6.82 7.01
CA SER A 47 -6.00 -5.60 6.19
C SER A 47 -5.05 -4.55 6.75
N GLY A 48 -4.63 -3.61 5.89
CA GLY A 48 -3.71 -2.55 6.27
C GLY A 48 -3.61 -1.44 5.23
N GLU A 49 -2.67 -0.52 5.48
CA GLU A 49 -2.40 0.63 4.62
C GLU A 49 -0.89 0.76 4.37
N VAL A 50 -0.51 1.25 3.19
CA VAL A 50 0.88 1.58 2.82
C VAL A 50 0.96 3.02 2.34
N ALA A 51 1.98 3.75 2.76
CA ALA A 51 2.23 5.11 2.28
C ALA A 51 2.64 5.08 0.79
N GLY A 52 2.01 5.93 -0.02
CA GLY A 52 2.38 6.16 -1.41
C GLY A 52 3.73 6.86 -1.55
N VAL A 53 4.28 6.83 -2.76
CA VAL A 53 5.49 7.58 -3.12
C VAL A 53 5.17 8.45 -4.33
N ASP A 54 5.29 9.75 -4.16
CA ASP A 54 5.10 10.70 -5.26
C ASP A 54 6.33 10.72 -6.17
N GLN A 55 6.10 10.77 -7.48
CA GLN A 55 7.15 10.88 -8.49
C GLN A 55 7.00 12.24 -9.17
N VAL A 56 8.05 13.06 -9.12
CA VAL A 56 8.13 14.31 -9.90
C VAL A 56 8.75 14.00 -11.26
N SER A 57 7.98 14.16 -12.32
CA SER A 57 8.47 14.06 -13.70
C SER A 57 8.50 15.45 -14.33
N GLY A 58 9.70 16.05 -14.45
CA GLY A 58 9.91 17.28 -15.24
C GLY A 58 10.61 18.46 -14.57
N GLN A 59 11.26 18.30 -13.42
CA GLN A 59 12.05 19.40 -12.85
C GLN A 59 13.40 19.53 -13.56
N VAL A 60 13.63 20.67 -14.24
CA VAL A 60 14.98 21.09 -14.64
C VAL A 60 15.77 21.28 -13.34
N ALA A 61 16.83 20.49 -13.18
CA ALA A 61 17.84 20.76 -12.16
C ALA A 61 18.46 22.13 -12.48
N ILE A 62 18.13 23.14 -11.65
CA ILE A 62 18.91 24.37 -11.52
C ILE A 62 19.69 24.30 -10.22
#